data_AF-A0AAV9WQE1-F1
#
_entry.id   AF-A0AAV9WQE1-F1
#
_cell.length_a   1.000
_cell.length_b   1.000
_cell.length_c   1.000
_cell.angle_alpha   90.00
_cell.angle_beta   90.00
_cell.angle_gamma   90.00
#
_symmetry.space_group_name_H-M   'P 1'
#
loop_
_entity.id
_entity.type
_entity.pdbx_description
1 polymer ?
#
loop_
_entity_poly.entity_id
_entity_poly.type
_entity_poly.pdbx_seq_one_letter_code
_entity_poly.pdbx_strand_id
1 'polypeptide(L)'
;MLSSNSASTIDYSNGISPEVLYVILDYSYWLGGLSPYFENILIIDVIEKYANYITSVNSNITVEGLVENFGMEPIEASRLISTIFAGIEDMANTITTIAHDIKPHLPHPPNPGLIVPLYIPITAFTAFVMAVRFLSRHKVAGGTSPFDWLALVGFLMTTAWGALAVYHSNISKEIEPAALLIDRGKSEM
;
A
#
# COMPACT_ATOMS: atom_id res chain seq x y z
N MET A 1 6.65 4.52 -19.37
CA MET A 1 6.18 4.24 -20.74
C MET A 1 6.13 2.73 -20.93
N LEU A 2 4.99 2.12 -20.62
CA LEU A 2 4.68 0.77 -21.10
C LEU A 2 4.28 0.94 -22.57
N SER A 3 5.26 0.85 -23.46
CA SER A 3 5.06 1.00 -24.89
C SER A 3 4.05 -0.03 -25.39
N SER A 4 3.10 0.45 -26.19
CA SER A 4 2.22 -0.35 -27.04
C SER A 4 3.02 -1.41 -27.80
N ASN A 5 2.93 -2.65 -27.36
CA ASN A 5 3.28 -3.81 -28.16
C ASN A 5 2.39 -4.96 -27.70
N SER A 6 1.49 -5.34 -28.61
CA SER A 6 0.87 -6.66 -28.78
C SER A 6 0.65 -7.48 -27.52
N ALA A 7 -0.63 -7.81 -27.26
CA ALA A 7 -1.13 -8.86 -26.37
C ALA A 7 -0.18 -10.08 -26.25
N SER A 8 0.87 -9.89 -25.45
CA SER A 8 1.72 -10.92 -24.93
C SER A 8 1.15 -11.12 -23.55
N THR A 9 0.48 -12.25 -23.38
CA THR A 9 0.15 -12.77 -22.06
C THR A 9 1.43 -12.68 -21.24
N ILE A 10 1.52 -11.69 -20.35
CA ILE A 10 2.69 -11.49 -19.51
C ILE A 10 2.76 -12.76 -18.66
N ASP A 11 3.77 -13.57 -18.91
CA ASP A 11 3.95 -14.83 -18.20
C ASP A 11 4.47 -14.53 -16.79
N TYR A 12 3.54 -14.48 -15.84
CA TYR A 12 3.83 -14.25 -14.42
C TYR A 12 4.40 -15.48 -13.70
N SER A 13 4.67 -16.60 -14.41
CA SER A 13 5.18 -17.85 -13.80
C SER A 13 6.54 -17.70 -13.11
N ASN A 14 7.36 -16.73 -13.52
CA ASN A 14 8.66 -16.41 -12.93
C ASN A 14 8.62 -15.26 -11.91
N GLY A 15 7.41 -14.81 -11.53
CA GLY A 15 7.20 -13.63 -10.70
C GLY A 15 7.23 -12.32 -11.49
N ILE A 16 6.77 -11.24 -10.86
CA ILE A 16 6.72 -9.90 -11.46
C ILE A 16 8.13 -9.29 -11.47
N SER A 17 8.59 -8.80 -12.62
CA SER A 17 9.87 -8.08 -12.73
C SER A 17 9.90 -6.84 -11.80
N PRO A 18 11.03 -6.51 -11.15
CA PRO A 18 11.16 -5.31 -10.33
C PRO A 18 10.74 -4.01 -11.05
N GLU A 19 11.02 -3.92 -12.35
CA GLU A 19 10.66 -2.77 -13.18
C GLU A 19 9.15 -2.58 -13.27
N VAL A 20 8.41 -3.68 -13.45
CA VAL A 20 6.94 -3.68 -13.47
C VAL A 20 6.38 -3.34 -12.09
N LEU A 21 7.02 -3.84 -11.03
CA LEU A 21 6.64 -3.52 -9.65
C LEU A 21 6.78 -2.02 -9.33
N TYR A 22 7.86 -1.38 -9.78
CA TYR A 22 8.04 0.07 -9.61
C TYR A 22 6.97 0.88 -10.34
N VAL A 23 6.61 0.48 -11.55
CA VAL A 23 5.56 1.13 -12.35
C VAL A 23 4.20 1.01 -11.65
N ILE A 24 3.87 -0.18 -11.12
CA ILE A 24 2.64 -0.39 -10.36
C ILE A 24 2.62 0.47 -9.09
N LEU A 25 3.75 0.56 -8.38
CA LEU A 25 3.85 1.34 -7.15
C LEU A 25 3.68 2.84 -7.42
N ASP A 26 4.26 3.35 -8.50
CA ASP A 26 4.10 4.75 -8.94
C ASP A 26 2.64 5.05 -9.27
N TYR A 27 1.97 4.19 -10.06
CA TYR A 27 0.54 4.37 -10.33
C TYR A 27 -0.35 4.23 -9.09
N SER A 28 0.01 3.33 -8.17
CA SER A 28 -0.67 3.16 -6.89
C SER A 28 -0.59 4.44 -6.04
N TYR A 29 0.56 5.10 -6.03
CA TYR A 29 0.76 6.37 -5.35
C TYR A 29 -0.14 7.47 -5.92
N TRP A 30 -0.18 7.62 -7.24
CA TRP A 30 -1.02 8.64 -7.90
C TRP A 30 -2.51 8.36 -7.76
N LEU A 31 -2.95 7.13 -7.98
CA LEU A 31 -4.37 6.76 -7.88
C LEU A 31 -4.89 6.85 -6.44
N GLY A 32 -4.08 6.45 -5.45
CA GLY A 32 -4.44 6.61 -4.04
C GLY A 32 -4.43 8.07 -3.60
N GLY A 33 -3.38 8.82 -3.96
CA GLY A 33 -3.21 10.21 -3.53
C GLY A 33 -4.21 11.20 -4.13
N LEU A 34 -4.72 10.91 -5.34
CA LEU A 34 -5.66 11.80 -6.03
C LEU A 34 -7.14 11.42 -5.84
N SER A 35 -7.44 10.43 -5.00
CA SER A 35 -8.81 9.92 -4.80
C SER A 35 -9.32 10.18 -3.36
N PRO A 36 -9.69 11.43 -3.02
CA PRO A 36 -10.06 11.82 -1.65
C PRO A 36 -11.33 11.14 -1.13
N TYR A 37 -12.19 10.58 -1.99
CA TYR A 37 -13.34 9.81 -1.52
C TYR A 37 -12.96 8.46 -0.90
N PHE A 38 -11.70 8.05 -1.03
CA PHE A 38 -11.23 6.71 -0.67
C PHE A 38 -10.06 6.74 0.33
N GLU A 39 -10.06 7.69 1.27
CA GLU A 39 -9.00 7.88 2.28
C GLU A 39 -8.73 6.66 3.18
N ASN A 40 -9.72 5.80 3.41
CA ASN A 40 -9.67 4.72 4.41
C ASN A 40 -9.69 3.31 3.82
N ILE A 41 -9.42 3.14 2.52
CA ILE A 41 -9.37 1.83 1.87
C ILE A 41 -7.97 1.50 1.37
N LEU A 42 -7.68 0.20 1.22
CA LEU A 42 -6.40 -0.23 0.68
C LEU A 42 -6.26 0.25 -0.76
N ILE A 43 -5.05 0.66 -1.14
CA ILE A 43 -4.79 1.20 -2.48
C ILE A 43 -5.17 0.20 -3.58
N ILE A 44 -5.03 -1.10 -3.32
CA ILE A 44 -5.44 -2.14 -4.27
C ILE A 44 -6.97 -2.14 -4.51
N ASP A 45 -7.77 -1.82 -3.49
CA ASP A 45 -9.22 -1.71 -3.61
C ASP A 45 -9.62 -0.40 -4.33
N VAL A 46 -8.82 0.66 -4.18
CA VAL A 46 -8.97 1.89 -4.98
C VAL A 46 -8.75 1.56 -6.46
N ILE A 47 -7.69 0.84 -6.79
CA ILE A 47 -7.38 0.43 -8.17
C ILE A 47 -8.51 -0.43 -8.76
N GLU A 48 -9.08 -1.33 -7.97
CA GLU A 48 -10.24 -2.12 -8.38
C GLU A 48 -11.48 -1.25 -8.64
N LYS A 49 -11.73 -0.21 -7.84
CA LYS A 49 -12.80 0.76 -8.11
C LYS A 49 -12.57 1.53 -9.40
N TYR A 50 -11.32 1.92 -9.71
CA TYR A 50 -10.99 2.48 -11.01
C TYR A 50 -11.24 1.49 -12.14
N ALA A 51 -10.81 0.23 -12.02
CA ALA A 51 -11.04 -0.78 -13.06
C ALA A 51 -12.54 -1.04 -13.31
N ASN A 52 -13.35 -1.11 -12.24
CA ASN A 52 -14.80 -1.25 -12.33
C ASN A 52 -15.45 -0.04 -12.99
N TYR A 53 -15.01 1.17 -12.65
CA TYR A 53 -15.48 2.39 -13.30
C TYR A 53 -15.14 2.39 -14.79
N ILE A 54 -13.88 2.09 -15.16
CA ILE A 54 -13.40 2.03 -16.55
C ILE A 54 -14.22 1.02 -17.37
N THR A 55 -14.50 -0.14 -16.78
CA THR A 55 -15.35 -1.17 -17.39
C THR A 55 -16.79 -0.67 -17.56
N SER A 56 -17.34 0.04 -16.57
CA SER A 56 -18.71 0.58 -16.64
C SER A 56 -18.90 1.66 -17.70
N VAL A 57 -17.87 2.46 -17.97
CA VAL A 57 -17.90 3.52 -19.00
C VAL A 57 -17.36 3.05 -20.36
N ASN A 58 -17.15 1.73 -20.52
CA ASN A 58 -16.60 1.12 -21.74
C ASN A 58 -15.29 1.80 -22.21
N SER A 59 -14.38 2.08 -21.26
CA SER A 59 -13.10 2.76 -21.48
C SER A 59 -13.17 4.23 -21.95
N ASN A 60 -14.37 4.84 -21.99
CA ASN A 60 -14.52 6.26 -22.30
C ASN A 60 -14.40 7.12 -21.02
N ILE A 61 -13.20 7.21 -20.47
CA ILE A 61 -12.91 7.95 -19.23
C ILE A 61 -12.95 9.46 -19.51
N THR A 62 -13.80 10.20 -18.79
CA THR A 62 -13.85 11.66 -18.83
C THR A 62 -13.33 12.29 -17.53
N VAL A 63 -12.86 13.53 -17.61
CA VAL A 63 -12.40 14.31 -16.45
C VAL A 63 -13.54 14.49 -15.46
N GLU A 64 -14.75 14.78 -15.95
CA GLU A 64 -15.94 14.98 -15.14
C GLU A 64 -16.32 13.72 -14.38
N GLY A 65 -16.22 12.55 -15.03
CA GLY A 65 -16.53 11.28 -14.39
C GLY A 65 -15.48 10.89 -13.32
N LEU A 66 -14.22 11.30 -13.48
CA LEU A 66 -13.21 11.11 -12.42
C LEU A 66 -13.47 12.02 -11.20
N VAL A 67 -13.85 13.27 -11.44
CA VAL A 67 -14.24 14.21 -10.38
C VAL A 67 -15.45 13.70 -9.61
N GLU A 68 -16.48 13.22 -10.31
CA GLU A 68 -17.72 12.74 -9.71
C GLU A 68 -17.54 11.44 -8.92
N ASN A 69 -16.80 10.47 -9.47
CA ASN A 69 -16.68 9.14 -8.87
C ASN A 69 -15.56 9.03 -7.83
N PHE A 70 -14.50 9.84 -7.93
CA PHE A 70 -13.32 9.74 -7.06
C PHE A 70 -13.06 11.00 -6.23
N GLY A 71 -13.80 12.08 -6.46
CA GLY A 71 -13.67 13.34 -5.72
C GLY A 71 -12.46 14.17 -6.12
N MET A 72 -11.83 13.87 -7.26
CA MET A 72 -10.59 14.51 -7.70
C MET A 72 -10.81 15.98 -8.08
N GLU A 73 -9.78 16.82 -7.93
CA GLU A 73 -9.82 18.17 -8.50
C GLU A 73 -9.74 18.10 -10.04
N PRO A 74 -10.52 18.90 -10.80
CA PRO A 74 -10.55 18.82 -12.27
C PRO A 74 -9.18 18.98 -12.95
N ILE A 75 -8.30 19.80 -12.37
CA ILE A 75 -6.93 20.03 -12.86
C ILE A 75 -6.10 18.75 -12.70
N GLU A 76 -6.23 18.08 -11.57
CA GLU A 76 -5.50 16.85 -11.26
C GLU A 76 -6.05 15.65 -12.04
N ALA A 77 -7.36 15.61 -12.30
CA ALA A 77 -7.98 14.61 -13.18
C ALA A 77 -7.47 14.72 -14.62
N SER A 78 -7.33 15.95 -15.14
CA SER A 78 -6.73 16.17 -16.46
C SER A 78 -5.24 15.78 -16.50
N ARG A 79 -4.48 16.08 -15.44
CA ARG A 79 -3.06 15.69 -15.31
C ARG A 79 -2.87 14.18 -15.22
N LEU A 80 -3.75 13.48 -14.50
CA LEU A 80 -3.72 12.03 -14.40
C LEU A 80 -3.81 11.38 -15.78
N ILE A 81 -4.82 11.79 -16.56
CA ILE A 81 -5.05 11.24 -17.90
C ILE A 81 -3.89 11.61 -18.85
N SER A 82 -3.52 12.89 -18.91
CA SER A 82 -2.61 13.40 -19.94
C SER A 82 -1.13 13.20 -19.65
N THR A 83 -0.72 13.28 -18.38
CA THR A 83 0.69 13.39 -17.98
C THR A 83 1.18 12.10 -17.33
N ILE A 84 0.35 11.47 -16.50
CA ILE A 84 0.73 10.27 -15.74
C ILE A 84 0.53 9.00 -16.58
N PHE A 85 -0.64 8.87 -17.21
CA PHE A 85 -0.97 7.72 -18.05
C PHE A 85 -0.75 7.95 -19.54
N ALA A 86 -0.37 9.15 -19.98
CA ALA A 86 -0.14 9.50 -21.39
C ALA A 86 -1.35 9.28 -22.33
N GLY A 87 -2.57 9.15 -21.79
CA GLY A 87 -3.79 8.99 -22.55
C GLY A 87 -4.86 8.16 -21.83
N ILE A 88 -6.10 8.24 -22.32
CA ILE A 88 -7.25 7.50 -21.80
C ILE A 88 -7.09 5.99 -22.06
N GLU A 89 -6.61 5.60 -23.24
CA GLU A 89 -6.42 4.20 -23.61
C GLU A 89 -5.35 3.52 -22.74
N ASP A 90 -4.22 4.18 -22.54
CA ASP A 90 -3.14 3.69 -21.69
C ASP A 90 -3.57 3.60 -20.22
N MET A 91 -4.35 4.58 -19.74
CA MET A 91 -4.96 4.53 -18.41
C MET A 91 -5.91 3.34 -18.26
N ALA A 92 -6.82 3.16 -19.21
CA ALA A 92 -7.80 2.07 -19.18
C ALA A 92 -7.13 0.70 -19.19
N ASN A 93 -6.19 0.49 -20.12
CA ASN A 93 -5.47 -0.77 -20.25
C ASN A 93 -4.59 -1.06 -19.03
N THR A 94 -3.84 -0.07 -18.55
CA THR A 94 -2.92 -0.28 -17.42
C THR A 94 -3.68 -0.59 -16.13
N ILE A 95 -4.73 0.17 -15.82
CA ILE A 95 -5.50 -0.03 -14.58
C ILE A 95 -6.23 -1.38 -14.59
N THR A 96 -6.86 -1.74 -15.70
CA THR A 96 -7.57 -3.03 -15.82
C THR A 96 -6.61 -4.22 -15.75
N THR A 97 -5.44 -4.13 -16.39
CA THR A 97 -4.38 -5.14 -16.30
C THR A 97 -3.87 -5.28 -14.86
N ILE A 98 -3.66 -4.16 -14.14
CA ILE A 98 -3.22 -4.20 -12.75
C ILE A 98 -4.27 -4.87 -11.85
N ALA A 99 -5.55 -4.51 -12.01
CA ALA A 99 -6.63 -5.00 -11.17
C ALA A 99 -6.95 -6.49 -11.41
N HIS A 100 -6.96 -6.94 -12.66
CA HIS A 100 -7.42 -8.29 -13.02
C HIS A 100 -6.26 -9.30 -13.16
N ASP A 101 -5.17 -8.91 -13.83
CA ASP A 101 -4.11 -9.85 -14.17
C ASP A 101 -2.98 -9.84 -13.14
N ILE A 102 -2.65 -8.67 -12.56
CA ILE A 102 -1.48 -8.52 -11.69
C ILE A 102 -1.81 -8.65 -10.20
N LYS A 103 -2.98 -8.19 -9.75
CA LYS A 103 -3.48 -8.34 -8.35
C LYS A 103 -3.23 -9.74 -7.77
N PRO A 104 -3.56 -10.87 -8.44
CA PRO A 104 -3.34 -12.21 -7.88
C PRO A 104 -1.86 -12.62 -7.83
N HIS A 105 -0.98 -11.98 -8.60
CA HIS A 105 0.45 -12.30 -8.69
C HIS A 105 1.34 -11.30 -7.95
N LEU A 106 0.78 -10.21 -7.45
CA LEU A 106 1.49 -9.23 -6.65
C LEU A 106 2.04 -9.93 -5.40
N PRO A 107 3.37 -9.90 -5.18
CA PRO A 107 3.97 -10.42 -3.97
C PRO A 107 3.58 -9.52 -2.80
N HIS A 108 2.33 -9.65 -2.33
CA HIS A 108 1.99 -9.24 -0.98
C HIS A 108 2.86 -10.10 -0.10
N PRO A 109 3.70 -9.56 0.80
CA PRO A 109 4.37 -10.39 1.77
C PRO A 109 3.29 -11.11 2.56
N PRO A 110 3.06 -12.43 2.36
CA PRO A 110 2.00 -13.15 3.07
C PRO A 110 2.40 -13.39 4.52
N ASN A 111 3.55 -12.84 4.94
CA ASN A 111 4.21 -13.25 6.15
C ASN A 111 4.82 -12.08 6.92
N PRO A 112 3.98 -11.32 7.66
CA PRO A 112 4.45 -10.62 8.85
C PRO A 112 5.11 -11.57 9.87
N GLY A 113 4.99 -12.90 9.69
CA GLY A 113 5.69 -13.91 10.49
C GLY A 113 7.21 -13.87 10.41
N LEU A 114 7.82 -13.12 9.47
CA LEU A 114 9.27 -12.89 9.41
C LEU A 114 9.67 -11.54 10.02
N ILE A 115 8.79 -10.53 9.93
CA ILE A 115 9.02 -9.18 10.45
C ILE A 115 8.82 -9.15 11.97
N VAL A 116 7.78 -9.80 12.50
CA VAL A 116 7.51 -9.88 13.94
C VAL A 116 8.69 -10.47 14.75
N PRO A 117 9.28 -11.63 14.39
CA PRO A 117 10.40 -12.19 15.13
C PRO A 117 11.70 -11.40 14.95
N LEU A 118 11.80 -10.49 13.97
CA LEU A 118 12.93 -9.57 13.83
C LEU A 118 12.69 -8.28 14.66
N TYR A 119 11.46 -7.79 14.66
CA TYR A 119 11.06 -6.57 15.36
C TYR A 119 11.16 -6.71 16.89
N ILE A 120 10.72 -7.83 17.45
CA ILE A 120 10.77 -8.10 18.89
C ILE A 120 12.20 -8.03 19.45
N PRO A 121 13.20 -8.79 18.94
CA PRO A 121 14.56 -8.76 19.49
C PRO A 121 15.26 -7.43 19.24
N ILE A 122 15.05 -6.77 18.09
CA ILE A 122 15.62 -5.45 17.83
C ILE A 122 15.06 -4.43 18.82
N THR A 123 13.74 -4.41 19.02
CA THR A 123 13.10 -3.49 19.97
C THR A 123 13.55 -3.76 21.40
N ALA A 124 13.67 -5.03 21.79
CA ALA A 124 14.19 -5.41 23.12
C ALA A 124 15.64 -4.98 23.33
N PHE A 125 16.50 -5.14 22.31
CA PHE A 125 17.89 -4.70 22.36
C PHE A 125 18.00 -3.18 22.43
N THR A 126 17.20 -2.45 21.64
CA THR A 126 17.17 -0.98 21.70
C THR A 126 16.63 -0.48 23.05
N ALA A 127 15.60 -1.13 23.61
CA ALA A 127 15.10 -0.83 24.95
C ALA A 127 16.19 -1.03 26.02
N PHE A 128 16.95 -2.13 25.91
CA PHE A 128 18.08 -2.40 26.80
C PHE A 128 19.16 -1.31 26.71
N VAL A 129 19.57 -0.93 25.50
CA VAL A 129 20.54 0.16 25.28
C VAL A 129 20.04 1.48 25.87
N MET A 130 18.77 1.81 25.70
CA MET A 130 18.16 3.00 26.31
C MET A 130 18.15 2.93 27.84
N ALA A 131 17.77 1.79 28.42
CA ALA A 131 17.76 1.59 29.86
C ALA A 131 19.17 1.74 30.46
N VAL A 132 20.18 1.13 29.83
CA VAL A 132 21.59 1.26 30.23
C VAL A 132 22.06 2.71 30.11
N ARG A 133 21.67 3.41 29.04
CA ARG A 133 22.00 4.84 28.85
C ARG A 133 21.41 5.71 29.96
N PHE A 134 20.14 5.49 30.32
CA PHE A 134 19.48 6.21 31.42
C PHE A 134 20.12 5.90 32.77
N LEU A 135 20.37 4.61 33.07
CA LEU A 135 21.00 4.18 34.32
C LEU A 135 22.43 4.68 34.46
N SER A 136 23.20 4.65 33.38
CA SER A 136 24.58 5.17 33.34
C SER A 136 24.59 6.67 33.66
N ARG A 137 23.74 7.46 33.01
CA ARG A 137 23.68 8.90 33.25
C ARG A 137 23.12 9.26 34.61
N HIS A 138 22.12 8.52 35.09
CA HIS A 138 21.58 8.72 36.43
C HIS A 138 22.64 8.45 37.53
N LYS A 139 23.43 7.39 37.38
CA LYS A 139 24.49 7.04 38.35
C LYS A 139 25.74 7.91 38.26
N VAL A 140 26.14 8.35 37.07
CA VAL A 140 27.43 9.05 36.85
C VAL A 140 27.28 10.57 36.80
N ALA A 141 26.17 11.09 36.25
CA ALA A 141 26.01 12.53 35.99
C ALA A 141 25.04 13.24 36.96
N GLY A 142 24.40 12.52 37.89
CA GLY A 142 23.53 13.11 38.91
C GLY A 142 22.22 13.71 38.40
N GLY A 143 21.86 13.47 37.13
CA GLY A 143 20.63 13.98 36.52
C GLY A 143 20.44 13.51 35.07
N THR A 144 19.19 13.52 34.60
CA THR A 144 18.83 13.19 33.22
C THR A 144 18.88 14.45 32.34
N SER A 145 19.61 14.39 31.22
CA SER A 145 19.67 15.51 30.26
C SER A 145 18.37 15.58 29.45
N PRO A 146 17.90 16.77 29.03
CA PRO A 146 16.74 16.91 28.14
C PRO A 146 16.91 16.15 26.81
N PHE A 147 18.14 15.89 26.37
CA PHE A 147 18.41 15.05 25.20
C PHE A 147 18.01 13.58 25.40
N ASP A 148 18.09 13.06 26.63
CA ASP A 148 17.68 11.67 26.92
C ASP A 148 16.15 11.53 26.92
N TRP A 149 15.42 12.60 27.27
CA TRP A 149 13.96 12.66 27.12
C TRP A 149 13.52 12.62 25.65
N LEU A 150 14.22 13.36 24.78
CA LEU A 150 13.97 13.32 23.33
C LEU A 150 14.18 11.90 22.77
N ALA A 151 15.26 11.25 23.20
CA ALA A 151 15.59 9.89 22.81
C ALA A 151 14.53 8.88 23.27
N LEU A 152 14.01 9.03 24.50
CA LEU A 152 12.93 8.21 25.04
C LEU A 152 11.63 8.38 24.25
N VAL A 153 11.24 9.63 23.95
CA VAL A 153 10.02 9.92 23.19
C VAL A 153 10.12 9.37 21.77
N GLY A 154 11.26 9.56 21.09
CA GLY A 154 11.49 8.99 19.76
C GLY A 154 11.43 7.46 19.75
N PHE A 155 11.98 6.82 20.78
CA PHE A 155 11.88 5.38 20.96
C PHE A 155 10.43 4.91 21.16
N LEU A 156 9.64 5.60 21.99
CA LEU A 156 8.23 5.28 22.23
C LEU A 156 7.39 5.44 20.96
N MET A 157 7.60 6.52 20.20
CA MET A 157 6.92 6.74 18.91
C MET A 157 7.25 5.65 17.89
N THR A 158 8.53 5.29 17.76
CA THR A 158 8.97 4.22 16.85
C THR A 158 8.39 2.86 17.26
N THR A 159 8.31 2.60 18.57
CA THR A 159 7.73 1.37 19.11
C THR A 159 6.22 1.31 18.88
N ALA A 160 5.51 2.41 19.11
CA ALA A 160 4.07 2.50 18.85
C ALA A 160 3.76 2.30 17.36
N TRP A 161 4.55 2.88 16.46
CA TRP A 161 4.39 2.71 15.02
C TRP A 161 4.65 1.26 14.57
N GLY A 162 5.71 0.64 15.07
CA GLY A 162 6.00 -0.76 14.78
C GLY A 162 4.95 -1.73 15.31
N ALA A 163 4.42 -1.48 16.52
CA ALA A 163 3.31 -2.25 17.07
C ALA A 163 2.02 -2.10 16.24
N LEU A 164 1.72 -0.87 15.77
CA LEU A 164 0.57 -0.60 14.90
C LEU A 164 0.70 -1.33 13.55
N ALA A 165 1.91 -1.36 12.98
CA ALA A 165 2.19 -2.09 11.74
C ALA A 165 1.98 -3.61 11.92
N VAL A 166 2.42 -4.18 13.04
CA VAL A 166 2.17 -5.59 13.37
C VAL A 166 0.68 -5.86 13.56
N TYR A 167 -0.04 -4.98 14.24
CA TYR A 167 -1.49 -5.11 14.43
C TYR A 167 -2.26 -5.14 13.10
N HIS A 168 -1.98 -4.20 12.18
CA HIS A 168 -2.59 -4.20 10.85
C HIS A 168 -2.24 -5.45 10.04
N SER A 169 -1.02 -5.96 10.20
CA SER A 169 -0.58 -7.18 9.51
C SER A 169 -1.29 -8.46 10.02
N ASN A 170 -1.72 -8.49 11.27
CA ASN A 170 -2.48 -9.61 11.84
C ASN A 170 -3.96 -9.55 11.49
N ILE A 171 -4.56 -8.35 11.39
CA ILE A 171 -5.96 -8.20 10.91
C ILE A 171 -6.07 -8.64 9.44
N SER A 172 -5.08 -8.31 8.62
CA SER A 172 -5.00 -8.76 7.22
C SER A 172 -5.09 -10.30 7.08
N LYS A 173 -4.51 -11.05 8.04
CA LYS A 173 -4.59 -12.52 8.10
C LYS A 173 -5.96 -13.08 8.50
N GLU A 174 -6.78 -12.32 9.24
CA GLU A 174 -8.09 -12.78 9.71
C GLU A 174 -9.20 -12.58 8.67
N ILE A 175 -9.01 -11.64 7.73
CA ILE A 175 -9.95 -11.40 6.62
C ILE A 175 -9.82 -12.48 5.53
N GLU A 176 -8.64 -13.06 5.35
CA GLU A 176 -8.35 -14.10 4.35
C GLU A 176 -9.19 -15.40 4.51
N PRO A 177 -9.37 -15.99 5.71
CA PRO A 177 -10.24 -17.16 5.87
C PRO A 177 -11.73 -16.84 5.77
N ALA A 178 -12.16 -15.61 6.06
CA ALA A 178 -13.57 -15.21 6.01
C ALA A 178 -14.04 -14.93 4.56
N ALA A 179 -13.18 -14.33 3.74
CA ALA A 179 -13.48 -14.07 2.32
C ALA A 179 -13.65 -15.37 1.51
N LEU A 180 -12.88 -16.42 1.82
CA LEU A 180 -12.99 -17.73 1.19
C LEU A 180 -14.28 -18.49 1.57
N LEU A 181 -14.89 -18.19 2.73
CA LEU A 181 -16.15 -18.80 3.15
C LEU A 181 -17.37 -18.10 2.55
N ILE A 182 -17.29 -16.78 2.32
CA ILE A 182 -18.39 -16.02 1.70
C ILE A 182 -18.47 -16.31 0.19
N ASP A 183 -17.34 -16.47 -0.49
CA ASP A 183 -17.31 -16.79 -1.92
C ASP A 183 -17.84 -18.21 -2.21
N ARG A 184 -17.51 -19.18 -1.35
CA ARG A 184 -18.01 -20.55 -1.47
C ARG A 184 -19.51 -20.69 -1.19
N GLY A 185 -20.07 -19.85 -0.31
CA GLY A 185 -21.50 -19.82 -0.02
C GLY A 185 -22.36 -19.16 -1.11
N LYS A 186 -21.76 -18.37 -2.01
CA LYS A 186 -22.46 -17.69 -3.11
C LYS A 186 -22.45 -18.49 -4.42
N SER A 187 -21.58 -19.49 -4.53
CA SER A 187 -21.51 -20.44 -5.65
C SER A 187 -22.49 -21.61 -5.53
N GLU A 188 -23.15 -21.78 -4.37
CA GLU A 188 -24.09 -22.88 -4.11
C GLU A 188 -25.57 -22.40 -4.00
N MET A 189 -25.89 -21.18 -4.46
CA MET A 189 -27.27 -20.69 -4.62
C MET A 189 -27.56 -20.21 -6.03
#